data_AF-B1A1G1-F1
#
_entry.id   AF-B1A1G1-F1
#
_cell.length_a   1.000
_cell.length_b   1.000
_cell.length_c   1.000
_cell.angle_alpha   90.00
_cell.angle_beta   90.00
_cell.angle_gamma   90.00
#
_symmetry.space_group_name_H-M   'P 1'
#
loop_
_entity.id
_entity.type
_entity.pdbx_description
1 polymer ?
#
loop_
_entity_poly.entity_id
_entity_poly.type
_entity_poly.pdbx_seq_one_letter_code
_entity_poly.pdbx_strand_id
1 'polypeptide(L)' 'MKLNRLIALLLTAATFSVYADNQPEKSKKNPPNLIVVMVDDMGWADTGFNGCKDIPT' A
#
# COMPACT_ATOMS: atom_id res chain seq x y z
N MET A 1 -12.81 42.44 -27.29
CA MET A 1 -12.97 40.95 -27.36
C MET A 1 -11.67 40.16 -27.14
N LYS A 2 -10.46 40.72 -27.37
CA LYS A 2 -9.19 39.98 -27.19
C LYS A 2 -8.77 39.80 -25.71
N LEU A 3 -9.02 40.80 -24.86
CA LEU A 3 -8.60 40.78 -23.45
C LEU A 3 -9.38 39.77 -22.58
N ASN A 4 -10.71 39.70 -22.72
CA ASN A 4 -11.54 38.73 -21.99
C ASN A 4 -11.23 37.28 -22.35
N ARG A 5 -10.86 37.02 -23.62
CA ARG A 5 -10.40 35.69 -24.06
C ARG A 5 -9.07 35.31 -23.41
N LEU A 6 -8.16 36.27 -23.24
CA LEU A 6 -6.88 36.05 -22.58
C LEU A 6 -7.04 35.73 -21.09
N ILE A 7 -7.94 36.46 -20.41
CA ILE A 7 -8.26 36.25 -19.00
C ILE A 7 -8.91 34.87 -18.80
N ALA A 8 -9.84 34.47 -19.67
CA ALA A 8 -10.44 33.15 -19.61
C ALA A 8 -9.39 32.03 -19.76
N LEU A 9 -8.42 32.22 -20.67
CA LEU A 9 -7.35 31.24 -20.92
C LEU A 9 -6.40 31.10 -19.72
N LEU A 10 -6.07 32.20 -19.05
CA LEU A 10 -5.27 32.21 -17.82
C LEU A 10 -6.00 31.54 -16.65
N LEU A 11 -7.30 31.78 -16.48
CA LEU A 11 -8.11 31.14 -15.44
C LEU A 11 -8.23 29.62 -15.66
N THR A 12 -8.39 29.18 -16.91
CA THR A 12 -8.44 27.75 -17.24
C THR A 12 -7.09 27.05 -17.02
N ALA A 13 -5.97 27.72 -17.28
CA ALA A 13 -4.64 27.16 -17.04
C ALA A 13 -4.33 27.04 -15.54
N ALA A 14 -4.68 28.07 -14.76
CA ALA A 14 -4.46 28.07 -13.31
C ALA A 14 -5.26 26.98 -12.60
N THR A 15 -6.51 26.77 -13.00
CA THR A 15 -7.35 25.68 -12.45
C THR A 15 -6.77 24.30 -12.80
N PHE A 16 -6.27 24.11 -14.03
CA PHE A 16 -5.66 22.85 -14.44
C PHE A 16 -4.40 22.48 -13.62
N SER A 17 -3.53 23.45 -13.33
CA SER A 17 -2.31 23.22 -12.53
C SER A 17 -2.60 22.75 -11.10
N VAL A 18 -3.65 23.27 -10.46
CA VAL A 18 -4.05 22.86 -9.10
C VAL A 18 -4.54 21.40 -9.07
N TYR A 19 -5.21 20.94 -10.13
CA TYR A 19 -5.64 19.54 -10.24
C TYR A 19 -4.47 18.57 -10.48
N ALA A 20 -3.40 19.01 -11.13
CA ALA A 20 -2.25 18.17 -11.43
C ALA A 20 -1.39 17.84 -10.19
N ASP A 21 -1.30 18.75 -9.22
CA ASP A 21 -0.49 18.59 -8.01
C ASP A 21 -1.18 17.77 -6.91
N ASN A 22 -2.52 17.68 -6.95
CA ASN A 22 -3.32 16.85 -6.03
C ASN A 22 -3.30 15.35 -6.39
N GLN A 23 -2.22 14.84 -6.97
CA GLN A 23 -2.06 13.40 -7.12
C GLN A 23 -1.65 12.82 -5.75
N PRO A 24 -2.42 11.88 -5.19
CA PRO A 24 -1.98 11.20 -3.99
C PRO A 24 -0.67 10.48 -4.31
N GLU A 25 0.41 10.93 -3.67
CA GLU A 25 1.71 10.25 -3.66
C GLU A 25 1.45 8.76 -3.44
N LYS A 26 1.67 7.95 -4.48
CA LYS A 26 1.58 6.49 -4.36
C LYS A 26 2.67 6.08 -3.40
N SER A 27 2.30 5.92 -2.13
CA SER A 27 3.15 5.32 -1.11
C SER A 27 3.70 4.03 -1.70
N LYS A 28 5.02 4.01 -1.94
CA LYS A 28 5.74 2.80 -2.33
C LYS A 28 5.67 1.85 -1.15
N LYS A 29 4.57 1.10 -1.06
CA LYS A 29 4.43 0.02 -0.09
C LYS A 29 5.43 -1.05 -0.52
N ASN A 30 6.54 -1.13 0.20
CA ASN A 30 7.43 -2.28 0.07
C ASN A 30 6.59 -3.53 0.40
N PRO A 31 6.74 -4.61 -0.39
CA PRO A 31 6.12 -5.87 -0.01
C PRO A 31 6.67 -6.33 1.35
N PRO A 32 5.89 -7.07 2.15
CA PRO A 32 6.38 -7.64 3.40
C PRO A 32 7.51 -8.64 3.12
N ASN A 33 8.39 -8.84 4.11
CA ASN A 33 9.38 -9.90 4.05
C ASN A 33 8.71 -11.28 4.17
N LEU A 34 9.18 -12.26 3.41
CA LEU A 34 8.73 -13.66 3.50
C LEU A 34 9.80 -14.49 4.22
N ILE A 35 9.41 -15.15 5.31
CA ILE A 35 10.24 -16.12 6.02
C ILE A 35 9.51 -17.47 5.95
N VAL A 36 10.19 -18.50 5.42
CA VAL A 36 9.68 -19.87 5.37
C VAL A 36 10.42 -20.68 6.41
N VAL A 37 9.70 -21.25 7.37
CA VAL A 37 10.23 -22.17 8.39
C VAL A 37 9.69 -23.56 8.07
N MET A 38 10.60 -24.49 7.80
CA MET A 38 10.28 -25.89 7.53
C MET A 38 10.87 -26.74 8.66
N VAL A 39 10.08 -27.71 9.11
CA VAL A 39 10.49 -28.66 10.14
C VAL A 39 10.29 -30.05 9.55
N ASP A 40 11.26 -30.94 9.77
CA ASP A 40 11.20 -32.32 9.31
C ASP A 40 10.31 -33.15 10.24
N ASP A 41 9.45 -33.99 9.65
CA ASP A 41 8.57 -34.96 10.34
C ASP A 41 7.78 -34.45 11.57
N MET A 42 7.48 -33.15 11.65
CA MET A 42 6.66 -32.62 12.75
C MET A 42 5.22 -33.11 12.63
N GLY A 43 4.75 -33.81 13.66
CA GLY A 43 3.38 -34.28 13.78
C GLY A 43 2.41 -33.14 14.04
N TRP A 44 1.17 -33.27 13.53
CA TRP A 44 0.12 -32.28 13.76
C TRP A 44 -0.15 -32.04 15.26
N ALA A 45 -0.11 -33.09 16.07
CA ALA A 45 -0.40 -33.03 17.50
C ALA A 45 0.83 -32.67 18.36
N ASP A 46 1.96 -32.30 17.76
CA ASP A 46 3.19 -32.00 18.51
C ASP A 46 3.20 -30.57 19.07
N THR A 47 2.35 -29.68 18.55
CA THR A 47 2.33 -28.27 18.95
C THR A 47 1.21 -27.94 19.93
N GLY A 48 1.49 -27.02 20.86
CA GLY A 48 0.54 -26.57 21.88
C GLY A 48 -0.69 -25.90 21.27
N PHE A 49 -0.52 -25.16 20.17
CA PHE A 49 -1.63 -24.53 19.45
C PHE A 49 -2.60 -25.54 18.79
N ASN A 50 -2.15 -26.78 18.57
CA ASN A 50 -3.00 -27.89 18.10
C ASN A 50 -3.54 -28.75 19.27
N GLY A 51 -3.30 -28.36 20.52
CA GLY A 51 -3.84 -29.00 21.71
C GLY A 51 -2.89 -29.95 22.44
N CYS A 52 -1.62 -30.02 22.03
CA CYS A 52 -0.59 -30.78 22.76
C CYS A 52 -0.38 -30.17 24.16
N LYS A 53 -0.33 -31.01 25.20
CA LYS A 53 -0.06 -30.57 26.59
C LYS A 53 1.26 -31.10 27.14
N ASP A 54 1.87 -32.07 26.45
CA ASP A 54 3.05 -32.77 26.91
C ASP A 54 4.33 -32.02 26.55
N ILE A 55 4.32 -31.27 25.44
CA ILE A 55 5.44 -30.49 24.93
C ILE A 55 5.09 -28.99 25.04
N PRO A 56 5.88 -28.17 25.77
CA PRO A 56 5.64 -26.73 25.89
C PRO A 56 6.14 -26.01 24.63
N THR A 57 5.25 -25.90 23.63
CA THR A 57 5.49 -25.24 22.33
C THR A 57 4.57 -24.06 22.11
#